data_AF-A0A973DPY5-F1
#
_entry.id   AF-A0A973DPY5-F1
#
_cell.length_a   1.000
_cell.length_b   1.000
_cell.length_c   1.000
_cell.angle_alpha   90.00
_cell.angle_beta   90.00
_cell.angle_gamma   90.00
#
_symmetry.space_group_name_H-M   'P 1'
#
loop_
_entity.id
_entity.type
_entity.pdbx_description
1 polymer ?
#
loop_
_entity_poly.entity_id
_entity_poly.type
_entity_poly.pdbx_seq_one_letter_code
_entity_poly.pdbx_strand_id
1 'polypeptide(L)'
;MNKLEQLKAMTSVVADTGDIEAIKLYQPQDATTNPSLILKAAQMPQYQELVSDAISQAKKQPGDQQQQLSYSCDYLAVAIGKEILTTIPGRI
;
A
#
# COMPACT_ATOMS: atom_id res chain seq x y z
N MET A 1 23.09 18.27 4.50
CA MET A 1 22.15 17.64 5.44
C MET A 1 20.85 18.44 5.47
N ASN A 2 19.76 17.92 4.88
CA ASN A 2 18.45 18.60 4.89
C ASN A 2 17.66 18.29 6.18
N LYS A 3 16.51 18.95 6.39
CA LYS A 3 15.69 18.77 7.60
C LYS A 3 15.24 17.32 7.81
N LEU A 4 14.94 16.58 6.74
CA LEU A 4 14.53 15.19 6.81
C LEU A 4 15.70 14.28 7.27
N GLU A 5 16.89 14.51 6.75
CA GLU A 5 18.10 13.75 7.13
C GLU A 5 18.46 13.98 8.61
N GLN A 6 18.30 15.20 9.11
CA GLN A 6 18.48 15.50 10.54
C GLN A 6 17.41 14.78 11.40
N LEU A 7 16.15 14.77 10.95
CA LEU A 7 15.07 14.10 11.66
C LEU A 7 15.28 12.58 11.74
N LYS A 8 15.76 11.94 10.66
CA LYS A 8 16.06 10.49 10.62
C LYS A 8 17.13 10.08 11.64
N ALA A 9 18.03 10.98 12.03
CA ALA A 9 19.04 10.70 13.06
C ALA A 9 18.47 10.72 14.49
N MET A 10 17.29 11.32 14.69
CA MET A 10 16.65 11.49 16.00
C MET A 10 15.43 10.59 16.19
N THR A 11 14.72 10.27 15.10
CA THR A 11 13.43 9.59 15.12
C THR A 11 13.31 8.65 13.92
N SER A 12 12.64 7.51 14.11
CA SER A 12 12.21 6.65 12.99
C SER A 12 11.13 7.35 12.17
N VAL A 13 11.47 7.71 10.92
CA VAL A 13 10.53 8.37 10.01
C VAL A 13 9.66 7.33 9.32
N VAL A 14 8.35 7.59 9.29
CA VAL A 14 7.32 6.76 8.67
C VAL A 14 6.64 7.54 7.55
N ALA A 15 6.36 6.90 6.41
CA ALA A 15 5.61 7.53 5.33
C ALA A 15 4.12 7.18 5.39
N ASP A 16 3.25 8.18 5.46
CA ASP A 16 1.79 8.01 5.50
C ASP A 16 1.18 8.12 4.10
N THR A 17 1.37 7.08 3.29
CA THR A 17 0.89 7.05 1.90
C THR A 17 0.83 5.61 1.36
N GLY A 18 -0.06 5.38 0.39
CA GLY A 18 -0.07 4.17 -0.44
C GLY A 18 0.69 4.33 -1.77
N ASP A 19 1.38 5.45 -1.99
CA ASP A 19 2.14 5.74 -3.21
C ASP A 19 3.58 5.22 -3.11
N ILE A 20 3.88 4.13 -3.81
CA ILE A 20 5.20 3.50 -3.76
C ILE A 20 6.32 4.39 -4.30
N GLU A 21 6.06 5.29 -5.24
CA GLU A 21 7.12 6.15 -5.80
C GLU A 21 7.55 7.19 -4.78
N ALA A 22 6.61 7.73 -4.00
CA ALA A 22 6.94 8.59 -2.86
C ALA A 22 7.73 7.82 -1.79
N ILE A 23 7.36 6.57 -1.50
CA ILE A 23 8.06 5.74 -0.52
C ILE A 23 9.49 5.42 -0.97
N LYS A 24 9.69 5.08 -2.25
CA LYS A 24 11.02 4.88 -2.86
C LYS A 24 11.88 6.14 -2.78
N LEU A 25 11.28 7.31 -3.04
CA LEU A 25 11.99 8.59 -3.02
C LEU A 25 12.49 8.94 -1.60
N TYR A 26 11.65 8.77 -0.58
CA TYR A 26 11.96 9.22 0.78
C TYR A 26 12.60 8.16 1.67
N GLN A 27 12.56 6.88 1.28
CA GLN A 27 13.18 5.73 1.98
C GLN A 27 12.91 5.77 3.50
N PRO A 28 11.63 5.71 3.93
CA PRO A 28 11.27 5.71 5.34
C PRO A 28 11.63 4.36 5.99
N GLN A 29 11.57 4.30 7.32
CA GLN A 29 11.72 3.06 8.07
C GLN A 29 10.50 2.16 7.90
N ASP A 30 9.32 2.74 8.13
CA ASP A 30 8.01 2.09 8.01
C ASP A 30 7.10 2.91 7.07
N ALA A 31 5.96 2.36 6.70
CA ALA A 31 4.89 3.10 6.03
C ALA A 31 3.55 2.83 6.73
N THR A 32 2.60 3.76 6.60
CA THR A 32 1.23 3.59 7.08
C THR A 32 0.26 3.78 5.94
N THR A 33 -0.77 2.94 5.92
CA THR A 33 -1.93 3.10 5.05
C THR A 33 -3.19 3.21 5.90
N ASN A 34 -4.24 3.68 5.27
CA ASN A 34 -5.60 3.68 5.81
C ASN A 34 -6.58 3.54 4.63
N PRO A 35 -7.88 3.29 4.86
CA PRO A 35 -8.83 3.09 3.76
C PRO A 35 -8.85 4.23 2.71
N SER A 36 -8.70 5.48 3.14
CA SER A 36 -8.66 6.63 2.24
C SER A 36 -7.40 6.65 1.36
N LEU A 37 -6.25 6.26 1.90
CA LEU A 37 -4.99 6.17 1.17
C LEU A 37 -4.99 4.98 0.19
N ILE A 38 -5.57 3.85 0.58
CA ILE A 38 -5.78 2.71 -0.33
C ILE A 38 -6.69 3.09 -1.50
N LEU A 39 -7.79 3.79 -1.22
CA LEU A 39 -8.68 4.30 -2.27
C LEU A 39 -7.93 5.21 -3.26
N LYS A 40 -7.10 6.12 -2.76
CA LYS A 40 -6.30 7.01 -3.60
C LYS A 40 -5.26 6.23 -4.42
N ALA A 41 -4.56 5.27 -3.81
CA ALA A 41 -3.59 4.42 -4.50
C ALA A 41 -4.26 3.60 -5.61
N ALA A 42 -5.42 2.99 -5.33
CA ALA A 42 -6.17 2.20 -6.31
C ALA A 42 -6.60 2.96 -7.57
N GLN A 43 -6.64 4.30 -7.52
CA GLN A 43 -6.94 5.16 -8.67
C GLN A 43 -5.70 5.47 -9.53
N MET A 44 -4.50 5.16 -9.06
CA MET A 44 -3.28 5.47 -9.79
C MET A 44 -3.02 4.43 -10.90
N PRO A 45 -2.49 4.83 -12.07
CA PRO A 45 -2.26 3.92 -13.19
C PRO A 45 -1.38 2.71 -12.85
N GLN A 46 -0.34 2.91 -12.03
CA GLN A 46 0.60 1.85 -11.64
C GLN A 46 -0.02 0.75 -10.77
N TYR A 47 -1.20 0.98 -10.18
CA TYR A 47 -1.88 0.01 -9.34
C TYR A 47 -3.06 -0.70 -10.02
N GLN A 48 -3.37 -0.37 -11.27
CA GLN A 48 -4.51 -0.97 -11.98
C GLN A 48 -4.39 -2.48 -12.18
N GLU A 49 -3.16 -2.99 -12.32
CA GLU A 49 -2.90 -4.44 -12.37
C GLU A 49 -3.24 -5.10 -11.04
N LEU A 50 -2.82 -4.53 -9.90
CA LEU A 50 -3.17 -5.03 -8.57
C LEU A 50 -4.68 -5.02 -8.32
N VAL A 51 -5.39 -4.00 -8.80
CA VAL A 51 -6.86 -3.94 -8.71
C VAL A 51 -7.51 -5.08 -9.50
N SER A 52 -7.03 -5.29 -10.74
CA SER A 52 -7.55 -6.35 -11.61
C SER A 52 -7.30 -7.74 -11.03
N ASP A 53 -6.11 -7.95 -10.48
CA ASP A 53 -5.72 -9.18 -9.82
C ASP A 53 -6.52 -9.43 -8.54
N ALA A 54 -6.71 -8.41 -7.70
CA ALA A 54 -7.51 -8.54 -6.48
C ALA A 54 -8.96 -8.96 -6.80
N ILE A 55 -9.57 -8.37 -7.84
CA ILE A 55 -10.90 -8.77 -8.32
C ILE A 55 -10.88 -10.22 -8.86
N SER A 56 -9.85 -10.58 -9.62
CA SER A 56 -9.69 -11.93 -10.18
C SER A 56 -9.53 -13.00 -9.08
N GLN A 57 -8.75 -12.71 -8.04
CA GLN A 57 -8.58 -13.60 -6.89
C GLN A 57 -9.87 -13.72 -6.06
N ALA A 58 -10.55 -12.61 -5.83
CA ALA A 58 -11.81 -12.60 -5.10
C ALA A 58 -12.90 -13.44 -5.77
N LYS A 59 -13.00 -13.40 -7.10
CA LYS A 59 -13.96 -14.23 -7.87
C LYS A 59 -13.72 -15.73 -7.76
N LYS A 60 -12.52 -16.16 -7.36
CA LYS A 60 -12.18 -17.58 -7.13
C LYS A 60 -12.60 -18.04 -5.74
N GLN A 61 -12.88 -17.12 -4.82
CA GLN A 61 -13.34 -17.46 -3.48
C GLN A 61 -14.82 -17.84 -3.49
N PRO A 62 -15.22 -18.82 -2.65
CA PRO A 62 -16.64 -19.14 -2.47
C PRO A 62 -17.36 -17.97 -1.81
N GLY A 63 -18.62 -17.76 -2.18
CA GLY A 63 -19.46 -16.75 -1.57
C GLY A 63 -20.34 -16.01 -2.58
N ASP A 64 -21.22 -15.17 -2.05
CA ASP A 64 -22.03 -14.27 -2.87
C ASP A 64 -21.22 -13.06 -3.38
N GLN A 65 -21.86 -12.23 -4.19
CA GLN A 65 -21.22 -11.04 -4.77
C GLN A 65 -20.73 -10.06 -3.70
N GLN A 66 -21.41 -9.95 -2.56
CA GLN A 66 -21.02 -9.04 -1.49
C GLN A 66 -19.80 -9.57 -0.74
N GLN A 67 -19.72 -10.88 -0.51
CA GLN A 67 -18.54 -11.54 0.04
C GLN A 67 -17.34 -11.41 -0.90
N GLN A 68 -17.54 -11.64 -2.20
CA GLN A 68 -16.49 -11.45 -3.20
C GLN A 68 -16.01 -9.99 -3.28
N LEU A 69 -16.90 -9.01 -3.15
CA LEU A 69 -16.51 -7.60 -3.06
C LEU A 69 -15.66 -7.32 -1.80
N SER A 70 -16.02 -7.91 -0.66
CA SER A 70 -15.20 -7.79 0.56
C SER A 70 -13.81 -8.39 0.34
N TYR A 71 -13.73 -9.58 -0.26
CA TYR A 71 -12.45 -10.23 -0.55
C TYR A 71 -11.59 -9.42 -1.51
N SER A 72 -12.17 -8.76 -2.52
CA SER A 72 -11.38 -7.94 -3.45
C SER A 72 -10.79 -6.71 -2.75
N CYS A 73 -11.52 -6.09 -1.82
CA CYS A 73 -11.00 -5.00 -1.00
C CYS A 73 -9.82 -5.46 -0.12
N ASP A 74 -9.96 -6.61 0.56
CA ASP A 74 -8.91 -7.16 1.41
C ASP A 74 -7.67 -7.54 0.59
N TYR A 75 -7.85 -8.22 -0.55
CA TYR A 75 -6.75 -8.57 -1.44
C TYR A 75 -6.02 -7.35 -1.95
N LEU A 76 -6.74 -6.29 -2.33
CA LEU A 76 -6.12 -5.06 -2.81
C LEU A 76 -5.29 -4.38 -1.71
N ALA A 77 -5.83 -4.25 -0.50
CA ALA A 77 -5.12 -3.65 0.62
C ALA A 77 -3.83 -4.43 0.94
N VAL A 78 -3.91 -5.76 0.98
CA VAL A 78 -2.74 -6.63 1.21
C VAL A 78 -1.75 -6.55 0.03
N ALA A 79 -2.22 -6.50 -1.21
CA ALA A 79 -1.36 -6.40 -2.38
C ALA A 79 -0.55 -5.10 -2.38
N ILE A 80 -1.19 -3.95 -2.09
CA ILE A 80 -0.50 -2.67 -1.94
C ILE A 80 0.51 -2.74 -0.79
N GLY A 81 0.13 -3.31 0.36
CA GLY A 81 1.06 -3.47 1.48
C GLY A 81 2.27 -4.34 1.15
N LYS A 82 2.08 -5.45 0.43
CA LYS A 82 3.17 -6.29 -0.06
C LYS A 82 4.11 -5.54 -1.00
N GLU A 83 3.56 -4.73 -1.88
CA GLU A 83 4.35 -3.92 -2.83
C GLU A 83 5.20 -2.89 -2.07
N ILE A 84 4.64 -2.23 -1.05
CA ILE A 84 5.38 -1.29 -0.19
C ILE A 84 6.51 -1.99 0.58
N LEU A 85 6.26 -3.19 1.12
CA LEU A 85 7.27 -3.99 1.84
C LEU A 85 8.50 -4.36 0.99
N THR A 86 8.41 -4.28 -0.33
CA THR A 86 9.60 -4.45 -1.20
C THR A 86 10.57 -3.27 -1.12
N THR A 87 10.10 -2.11 -0.65
CA THR A 87 10.83 -0.83 -0.67
C THR A 87 11.29 -0.40 0.72
N ILE A 88 10.58 -0.78 1.78
CA ILE A 88 10.91 -0.39 3.16
C ILE A 88 11.55 -1.55 3.94
N PRO A 89 12.47 -1.27 4.87
CA PRO A 89 13.09 -2.31 5.70
C PRO A 89 12.22 -2.74 6.90
N GLY A 90 11.16 -1.98 7.20
CA GLY A 90 10.34 -2.16 8.39
C GLY A 90 8.95 -2.72 8.10
N ARG A 91 7.93 -1.99 8.56
CA ARG A 91 6.53 -2.46 8.65
C ARG A 91 5.57 -1.58 7.84
N ILE A 92 4.43 -2.18 7.52
CA ILE A 92 3.25 -1.57 6.92
C ILE A 92 2.03 -1.82 7.82
#